data_AF-A0A8S3RND1-F1
#
_entry.id   AF-A0A8S3RND1-F1
#
_cell.length_a   1.000
_cell.length_b   1.000
_cell.length_c   1.000
_cell.angle_alpha   90.00
_cell.angle_beta   90.00
_cell.angle_gamma   90.00
#
_symmetry.space_group_name_H-M   'P 1'
#
loop_
_entity.id
_entity.type
_entity.pdbx_description
1 polymer ?
#
loop_
_entity_poly.entity_id
_entity_poly.type
_entity_poly.pdbx_seq_one_letter_code
_entity_poly.pdbx_strand_id
1 'polypeptide(L)'
;MSLCETHLTNEDKISVPGYTWFGFNRSKIHRKAPKASGGVGVLVKNWLLELFNVSVVDKSFDGILGIKFTGRSTEFEFLVFACYLPPENSSRGRDAQSFYAHLLSQIYMNNENDGIYLIGDFNSRIGTLSETLHDIDNLPKRQPIDKSINQHGHELLDFLNEAKFCVLNGRFPNDNFTSISKKGKAVVDYICVPQDIYEYLNYFKVLTIQSIINDSMLLDLIGDKSKLPDHSVIMCEFNVTHHGLSYRIKDQTNCQPRFKLDRIPLDFMASDIRRSALFEVIETIERLKSKRQLLIAEYSTFLQFLNDEDFRNYRSF
;
A
#
# COMPACT_ATOMS: atom_id res chain seq x y z
N MET A 1 9.73 2.97 -5.75
CA MET A 1 10.42 2.56 -4.50
C MET A 1 9.58 3.03 -3.32
N SER A 2 9.06 2.10 -2.51
CA SER A 2 8.38 2.40 -1.25
C SER A 2 9.43 2.64 -0.15
N LEU A 3 9.22 3.64 0.70
CA LEU A 3 10.09 4.05 1.80
C LEU A 3 9.27 4.13 3.09
N CYS A 4 9.77 3.49 4.14
CA CYS A 4 9.20 3.55 5.49
C CYS A 4 10.14 4.30 6.43
N GLU A 5 9.63 4.77 7.56
CA GLU A 5 10.36 5.55 8.56
C GLU A 5 11.13 6.74 7.95
N THR A 6 10.44 7.54 7.15
CA THR A 6 11.08 8.67 6.46
C THR A 6 11.58 9.76 7.42
N HIS A 7 10.99 9.83 8.62
CA HIS A 7 11.26 10.83 9.66
C HIS A 7 11.08 12.29 9.21
N LEU A 8 10.43 12.49 8.06
CA LEU A 8 10.13 13.80 7.50
C LEU A 8 8.93 14.43 8.21
N THR A 9 8.89 15.77 8.20
CA THR A 9 7.82 16.54 8.83
C THR A 9 7.07 17.35 7.79
N ASN A 10 5.77 17.57 8.04
CA ASN A 10 4.97 18.52 7.25
C ASN A 10 5.13 18.29 5.72
N GLU A 11 5.55 19.32 5.00
CA GLU A 11 5.73 19.32 3.54
C GLU A 11 7.16 18.96 3.10
N ASP A 12 8.02 18.45 3.99
CA ASP A 12 9.38 18.05 3.65
C ASP A 12 9.37 16.97 2.55
N LYS A 13 10.30 17.07 1.60
CA LYS A 13 10.38 16.16 0.44
C LYS A 13 11.77 15.57 0.31
N ILE A 14 11.82 14.31 -0.11
CA ILE A 14 13.06 13.70 -0.59
C ILE A 14 13.25 14.12 -2.05
N SER A 15 14.42 14.70 -2.35
CA SER A 15 14.80 15.07 -3.71
C SER A 15 15.84 14.09 -4.23
N VAL A 16 15.48 13.33 -5.27
CA VAL A 16 16.39 12.43 -5.97
C VAL A 16 16.28 12.72 -7.47
N PRO A 17 17.39 13.01 -8.18
CA PRO A 17 17.36 13.27 -9.62
C PRO A 17 16.65 12.16 -10.41
N GLY A 18 15.70 12.56 -11.26
CA GLY A 18 14.91 11.65 -12.08
C GLY A 18 13.78 10.91 -11.34
N TYR A 19 13.46 11.28 -10.10
CA TYR A 19 12.34 10.76 -9.35
C TYR A 19 11.42 11.88 -8.84
N THR A 20 10.15 11.53 -8.69
CA THR A 20 9.12 12.34 -8.04
C THR A 20 8.71 11.69 -6.73
N TRP A 21 8.62 12.50 -5.68
CA TRP A 21 8.28 12.10 -4.33
C TRP A 21 6.78 12.26 -4.04
N PHE A 22 6.17 11.19 -3.52
CA PHE A 22 4.84 11.19 -2.93
C PHE A 22 4.99 10.74 -1.48
N GLY A 23 4.72 11.62 -0.53
CA GLY A 23 4.94 11.34 0.90
C GLY A 23 3.68 11.48 1.73
N PHE A 24 3.58 10.66 2.77
CA PHE A 24 2.72 10.90 3.91
C PHE A 24 3.58 11.07 5.16
N ASN A 25 3.99 12.32 5.36
CA ASN A 25 4.82 12.73 6.49
C ASN A 25 3.96 12.89 7.74
N ARG A 26 4.57 12.71 8.91
CA ARG A 26 3.85 12.93 10.17
C ARG A 26 3.75 14.42 10.46
N SER A 27 2.55 14.86 10.82
CA SER A 27 2.27 16.26 11.21
C SER A 27 2.60 16.54 12.68
N LYS A 28 2.57 15.51 13.55
CA LYS A 28 2.76 15.67 15.01
C LYS A 28 4.07 15.06 15.48
N ILE A 29 5.04 15.92 15.82
CA ILE A 29 6.25 15.52 16.52
C ILE A 29 5.93 15.45 18.02
N HIS A 30 6.39 14.39 18.70
CA HIS A 30 6.27 14.36 20.16
C HIS A 30 7.10 15.51 20.75
N ARG A 31 6.56 16.24 21.73
CA ARG A 31 7.25 17.38 22.35
C ARG A 31 8.67 17.08 22.87
N LYS A 32 8.96 15.81 23.20
CA LYS A 32 10.28 15.35 23.67
C LYS A 32 11.13 14.65 22.61
N ALA A 33 10.62 14.43 21.39
CA ALA A 33 11.36 13.72 20.35
C ALA A 33 12.17 14.72 19.50
N PRO A 34 13.45 14.45 19.23
CA PRO A 34 14.30 15.32 18.40
C PRO A 34 13.93 15.28 16.91
N LYS A 35 13.14 14.29 16.48
CA LYS A 35 12.69 14.08 15.09
C LYS A 35 11.27 13.54 15.06
N ALA A 36 10.58 13.67 13.92
CA ALA A 36 9.37 12.89 13.68
C ALA A 36 9.68 11.39 13.68
N SER A 37 8.75 10.59 14.19
CA SER A 37 8.83 9.12 14.18
C SER A 37 7.90 8.58 13.09
N GLY A 38 8.35 7.61 12.29
CA GLY A 38 7.54 6.99 11.22
C GLY A 38 7.52 7.83 9.93
N GLY A 39 6.39 7.77 9.23
CA GLY A 39 6.21 8.39 7.90
C GLY A 39 6.48 7.39 6.78
N VAL A 40 5.73 7.50 5.70
CA VAL A 40 5.86 6.63 4.52
C VAL A 40 5.92 7.46 3.25
N GLY A 41 6.51 6.93 2.20
CA GLY A 41 6.41 7.55 0.89
C GLY A 41 6.89 6.68 -0.24
N VAL A 42 6.72 7.18 -1.46
CA VAL A 42 7.07 6.49 -2.68
C VAL A 42 7.85 7.43 -3.60
N LEU A 43 8.99 6.95 -4.07
CA LEU A 43 9.72 7.57 -5.17
C LEU A 43 9.33 6.88 -6.49
N VAL A 44 8.80 7.66 -7.42
CA VAL A 44 8.38 7.23 -8.76
C VAL A 44 9.36 7.80 -9.79
N LYS A 45 9.90 6.97 -10.69
CA LYS A 45 10.75 7.44 -11.78
C LYS A 45 9.96 8.41 -12.68
N ASN A 46 10.57 9.52 -13.09
CA ASN A 46 9.87 10.54 -13.87
C ASN A 46 9.34 10.03 -15.21
N TRP A 47 10.06 9.11 -15.88
CA TRP A 47 9.59 8.52 -17.13
C TRP A 47 8.29 7.69 -16.95
N LEU A 48 8.02 7.15 -15.75
CA LEU A 48 6.73 6.50 -15.49
C LEU A 48 5.58 7.52 -15.47
N LEU A 49 5.84 8.77 -15.08
CA LEU A 49 4.83 9.84 -15.09
C LEU A 49 4.46 10.30 -16.51
N GLU A 50 5.32 10.01 -17.48
CA GLU A 50 5.04 10.21 -18.91
C GLU A 50 4.08 9.15 -19.45
N LEU A 51 4.03 7.97 -18.81
CA LEU A 51 3.16 6.85 -19.19
C LEU A 51 1.87 6.79 -18.36
N PHE A 52 1.93 7.24 -17.11
CA PHE A 52 0.86 7.13 -16.13
C PHE A 52 0.47 8.49 -15.54
N ASN A 53 -0.82 8.68 -15.34
CA ASN A 53 -1.36 9.64 -14.39
C ASN A 53 -1.22 9.03 -13.00
N VAL A 54 -0.49 9.71 -12.11
CA VAL A 54 -0.23 9.21 -10.75
C VAL A 54 -0.94 10.11 -9.74
N SER A 55 -1.71 9.50 -8.85
CA SER A 55 -2.48 10.21 -7.82
C SER A 55 -2.42 9.51 -6.47
N VAL A 56 -2.47 10.29 -5.39
CA VAL A 56 -2.60 9.75 -4.04
C VAL A 56 -4.07 9.43 -3.79
N VAL A 57 -4.38 8.17 -3.55
CA VAL A 57 -5.76 7.69 -3.31
C VAL A 57 -6.04 7.45 -1.83
N ASP A 58 -5.00 7.18 -1.04
CA ASP A 58 -5.14 7.06 0.41
C ASP A 58 -3.95 7.67 1.15
N LYS A 59 -4.27 8.42 2.20
CA LYS A 59 -3.37 8.98 3.21
C LYS A 59 -4.14 9.25 4.51
N SER A 60 -5.23 8.50 4.72
CA SER A 60 -6.17 8.73 5.81
C SER A 60 -5.80 7.97 7.08
N PHE A 61 -5.02 6.89 6.94
CA PHE A 61 -4.55 6.06 8.03
C PHE A 61 -3.03 6.20 8.22
N ASP A 62 -2.59 6.52 9.43
CA ASP A 62 -1.17 6.73 9.75
C ASP A 62 -0.33 5.49 9.41
N GLY A 63 0.71 5.68 8.60
CA GLY A 63 1.54 4.58 8.11
C GLY A 63 1.05 3.94 6.81
N ILE A 64 -0.03 4.42 6.20
CA ILE A 64 -0.52 3.93 4.90
C ILE A 64 -0.54 5.08 3.89
N LEU A 65 0.12 4.86 2.74
CA LEU A 65 0.03 5.73 1.57
C LEU A 65 -0.33 4.91 0.35
N GLY A 66 -1.53 5.10 -0.18
CA GLY A 66 -2.00 4.50 -1.42
C GLY A 66 -1.76 5.43 -2.62
N ILE A 67 -1.09 4.92 -3.65
CA ILE A 67 -0.84 5.62 -4.91
C ILE A 67 -1.45 4.83 -6.05
N LYS A 68 -2.30 5.48 -6.83
CA LYS A 68 -2.89 4.91 -8.05
C LYS A 68 -2.15 5.39 -9.29
N PHE A 69 -1.88 4.47 -10.18
CA PHE A 69 -1.31 4.67 -11.50
C PHE A 69 -2.38 4.35 -12.54
N THR A 70 -2.77 5.35 -13.33
CA THR A 70 -3.74 5.20 -14.43
C THR A 70 -3.01 5.42 -15.75
N GLY A 71 -3.06 4.45 -16.66
CA GLY A 71 -2.45 4.56 -17.98
C GLY A 71 -2.96 5.79 -18.73
N ARG A 72 -2.05 6.57 -19.34
CA ARG A 72 -2.45 7.74 -20.15
C ARG A 72 -3.04 7.35 -21.49
N SER A 73 -2.56 6.23 -22.03
CA SER A 73 -2.92 5.73 -23.36
C SER A 73 -3.60 4.35 -23.32
N THR A 74 -3.85 3.83 -22.11
CA THR A 74 -4.41 2.50 -21.89
C THR A 74 -5.41 2.57 -20.74
N GLU A 75 -6.32 1.60 -20.65
CA GLU A 75 -7.22 1.45 -19.49
C GLU A 75 -6.54 0.75 -18.31
N PHE A 76 -5.24 0.51 -18.38
CA PHE A 76 -4.52 -0.23 -17.35
C PHE A 76 -4.35 0.63 -16.10
N GLU A 77 -4.82 0.12 -14.96
CA GLU A 77 -4.74 0.78 -13.67
C GLU A 77 -4.19 -0.14 -12.59
N PHE A 78 -3.31 0.37 -11.74
CA PHE A 78 -2.83 -0.37 -10.58
C PHE A 78 -2.57 0.53 -9.38
N LEU A 79 -2.56 -0.07 -8.19
CA LEU A 79 -2.29 0.60 -6.93
C LEU A 79 -1.02 0.08 -6.27
N VAL A 80 -0.28 0.99 -5.66
CA VAL A 80 0.82 0.67 -4.76
C VAL A 80 0.51 1.30 -3.40
N PHE A 81 0.43 0.47 -2.37
CA PHE A 81 0.34 0.90 -0.98
C PHE A 81 1.72 0.79 -0.32
N ALA A 82 2.24 1.92 0.14
CA ALA A 82 3.38 1.97 1.04
C ALA A 82 2.88 1.82 2.48
N CYS A 83 3.35 0.79 3.17
CA CYS A 83 2.82 0.38 4.47
C CYS A 83 3.91 0.40 5.55
N TYR A 84 3.64 1.06 6.67
CA TYR A 84 4.45 1.03 7.87
C TYR A 84 3.56 0.82 9.09
N LEU A 85 3.59 -0.39 9.64
CA LEU A 85 2.95 -0.74 10.90
C LEU A 85 4.02 -0.72 12.00
N PRO A 86 3.91 0.14 13.02
CA PRO A 86 4.90 0.19 14.11
C PRO A 86 5.06 -1.16 14.83
N PRO A 87 6.19 -1.41 15.51
CA PRO A 87 6.36 -2.63 16.30
C PRO A 87 5.33 -2.76 17.43
N GLU A 88 4.93 -3.99 17.80
CA GLU A 88 3.97 -4.30 18.89
C GLU A 88 4.25 -3.57 20.21
N ASN A 89 5.52 -3.40 20.55
CA ASN A 89 5.95 -2.77 21.79
C ASN A 89 6.05 -1.24 21.71
N SER A 90 5.90 -0.66 20.51
CA SER A 90 5.93 0.79 20.29
C SER A 90 4.83 1.46 21.12
N SER A 91 5.09 2.55 21.83
CA SER A 91 4.04 3.29 22.56
C SER A 91 2.98 3.93 21.66
N ARG A 92 3.12 3.80 20.33
CA ARG A 92 2.26 4.40 19.30
C ARG A 92 1.93 3.38 18.22
N GLY A 93 0.66 3.32 17.82
CA GLY A 93 0.21 2.60 16.62
C GLY A 93 0.43 1.10 16.69
N ARG A 94 -0.13 0.43 17.72
CA ARG A 94 -0.08 -1.04 17.88
C ARG A 94 -1.29 -1.76 17.29
N ASP A 95 -2.28 -1.00 16.84
CA ASP A 95 -3.56 -1.54 16.42
C ASP A 95 -3.44 -2.07 15.00
N ALA A 96 -2.82 -3.25 14.90
CA ALA A 96 -2.65 -3.97 13.66
C ALA A 96 -4.01 -4.39 13.08
N GLN A 97 -5.00 -4.69 13.93
CA GLN A 97 -6.36 -5.00 13.49
C GLN A 97 -7.01 -3.84 12.72
N SER A 98 -7.00 -2.61 13.26
CA SER A 98 -7.51 -1.44 12.55
C SER A 98 -6.68 -1.11 11.30
N PHE A 99 -5.35 -1.29 11.37
CA PHE A 99 -4.47 -1.09 10.21
C PHE A 99 -4.83 -2.03 9.05
N TYR A 100 -5.05 -3.31 9.33
CA TYR A 100 -5.43 -4.30 8.32
C TYR A 100 -6.88 -4.19 7.88
N ALA A 101 -7.81 -3.81 8.76
CA ALA A 101 -9.20 -3.49 8.39
C ALA A 101 -9.24 -2.35 7.36
N HIS A 102 -8.42 -1.31 7.58
CA HIS A 102 -8.27 -0.20 6.64
C HIS A 102 -7.66 -0.63 5.30
N LEU A 103 -6.60 -1.43 5.30
CA LEU A 103 -6.08 -1.96 4.04
C LEU A 103 -7.11 -2.82 3.30
N LEU A 104 -7.88 -3.62 4.03
CA LEU A 104 -8.91 -4.46 3.44
C LEU A 104 -10.05 -3.63 2.83
N SER A 105 -10.49 -2.56 3.52
CA SER A 105 -11.48 -1.63 2.98
C SER A 105 -10.97 -0.96 1.71
N GLN A 106 -9.70 -0.56 1.66
CA GLN A 106 -9.06 -0.03 0.45
C GLN A 106 -9.03 -1.06 -0.69
N ILE A 107 -8.73 -2.33 -0.41
CA ILE A 107 -8.72 -3.40 -1.42
C ILE A 107 -10.11 -3.59 -2.01
N TYR A 108 -11.16 -3.65 -1.18
CA TYR A 108 -12.52 -3.80 -1.67
C TYR A 108 -12.99 -2.60 -2.50
N MET A 109 -12.66 -1.38 -2.09
CA MET A 109 -13.00 -0.17 -2.85
C MET A 109 -12.26 -0.08 -4.19
N ASN A 110 -11.14 -0.78 -4.34
CA ASN A 110 -10.27 -0.70 -5.52
C ASN A 110 -10.17 -2.04 -6.26
N ASN A 111 -11.12 -2.97 -6.06
CA ASN A 111 -11.04 -4.32 -6.63
C ASN A 111 -11.10 -4.38 -8.17
N GLU A 112 -11.57 -3.31 -8.81
CA GLU A 112 -11.67 -3.18 -10.28
C GLU A 112 -10.31 -2.86 -10.93
N ASN A 113 -9.32 -2.41 -10.16
CA ASN A 113 -7.99 -2.09 -10.69
C ASN A 113 -7.27 -3.38 -11.08
N ASP A 114 -6.46 -3.33 -12.13
CA ASP A 114 -5.83 -4.51 -12.70
C ASP A 114 -4.82 -5.16 -11.75
N GLY A 115 -4.19 -4.38 -10.86
CA GLY A 115 -3.33 -4.89 -9.79
C GLY A 115 -3.31 -4.00 -8.54
N ILE A 116 -3.08 -4.61 -7.38
CA ILE A 116 -2.89 -3.93 -6.10
C ILE A 116 -1.63 -4.52 -5.44
N TYR A 117 -0.68 -3.69 -5.03
CA TYR A 117 0.56 -4.12 -4.41
C TYR A 117 0.70 -3.49 -3.03
N LEU A 118 0.94 -4.29 -1.99
CA LEU A 118 1.20 -3.79 -0.64
C LEU A 118 2.69 -3.99 -0.33
N ILE A 119 3.38 -2.91 0.00
CA ILE A 119 4.85 -2.91 0.11
C ILE A 119 5.29 -2.10 1.32
N GLY A 120 5.99 -2.73 2.25
CA GLY A 120 6.69 -2.01 3.31
C GLY A 120 6.95 -2.84 4.54
N ASP A 121 7.20 -2.16 5.66
CA ASP A 121 7.51 -2.77 6.96
C ASP A 121 6.23 -2.96 7.76
N PHE A 122 5.81 -4.21 7.89
CA PHE A 122 4.63 -4.57 8.65
C PHE A 122 4.95 -4.91 10.11
N ASN A 123 6.23 -4.91 10.53
CA ASN A 123 6.67 -5.42 11.84
C ASN A 123 6.02 -6.76 12.23
N SER A 124 5.70 -7.56 11.23
CA SER A 124 4.92 -8.80 11.35
C SER A 124 5.83 -9.98 11.06
N ARG A 125 5.94 -10.91 11.99
CA ARG A 125 6.72 -12.13 11.83
C ARG A 125 5.72 -13.27 11.66
N ILE A 126 5.64 -13.84 10.47
CA ILE A 126 4.66 -14.90 10.14
C ILE A 126 5.25 -16.32 10.25
N GLY A 127 6.54 -16.43 10.56
CA GLY A 127 7.22 -17.69 10.85
C GLY A 127 7.00 -18.76 9.78
N THR A 128 6.64 -19.97 10.23
CA THR A 128 6.29 -21.12 9.38
C THR A 128 4.81 -21.24 9.04
N LEU A 129 3.99 -20.26 9.44
CA LEU A 129 2.58 -20.26 9.09
C LEU A 129 2.39 -19.96 7.60
N SER A 130 1.30 -20.48 7.05
CA SER A 130 0.93 -20.36 5.64
C SER A 130 -0.33 -19.51 5.51
N GLU A 131 -0.30 -18.57 4.58
CA GLU A 131 -1.42 -17.72 4.15
C GLU A 131 -2.22 -18.34 2.98
N THR A 132 -2.05 -19.63 2.75
CA THR A 132 -2.64 -20.36 1.63
C THR A 132 -3.18 -21.70 2.10
N LEU A 133 -4.32 -22.10 1.56
CA LEU A 133 -4.90 -23.41 1.78
C LEU A 133 -4.27 -24.39 0.78
N HIS A 134 -3.56 -25.38 1.32
CA HIS A 134 -2.96 -26.45 0.53
C HIS A 134 -4.04 -27.12 -0.34
N ASP A 135 -3.71 -27.40 -1.60
CA ASP A 135 -4.60 -28.00 -2.63
C ASP A 135 -5.73 -27.12 -3.18
N ILE A 136 -5.95 -25.92 -2.63
CA ILE A 136 -6.91 -24.95 -3.16
C ILE A 136 -6.19 -23.85 -3.93
N ASP A 137 -5.12 -23.30 -3.35
CA ASP A 137 -4.39 -22.20 -3.94
C ASP A 137 -3.21 -22.71 -4.78
N ASN A 138 -3.13 -22.27 -6.04
CA ASN A 138 -2.06 -22.65 -6.98
C ASN A 138 -0.77 -21.83 -6.73
N LEU A 139 -0.27 -21.82 -5.49
CA LEU A 139 0.91 -21.04 -5.10
C LEU A 139 2.06 -21.94 -4.60
N PRO A 140 3.31 -21.69 -5.02
CA PRO A 140 4.47 -22.44 -4.54
C PRO A 140 4.66 -22.29 -3.03
N LYS A 141 4.76 -23.39 -2.28
CA LYS A 141 4.91 -23.34 -0.82
C LYS A 141 6.09 -22.47 -0.37
N ARG A 142 5.84 -21.60 0.61
CA ARG A 142 6.83 -20.71 1.21
C ARG A 142 7.91 -21.51 1.97
N GLN A 143 9.16 -21.09 1.84
CA GLN A 143 10.33 -21.61 2.55
C GLN A 143 10.89 -20.50 3.46
N PRO A 144 10.29 -20.28 4.63
CA PRO A 144 10.62 -19.15 5.47
C PRO A 144 11.98 -19.33 6.16
N ILE A 145 12.81 -18.31 6.06
CA ILE A 145 14.10 -18.22 6.77
C ILE A 145 13.95 -17.76 8.23
N ASP A 146 12.96 -16.91 8.51
CA ASP A 146 12.58 -16.52 9.87
C ASP A 146 11.42 -17.40 10.32
N LYS A 147 11.66 -18.20 11.36
CA LYS A 147 10.69 -19.15 11.91
C LYS A 147 9.86 -18.57 13.05
N SER A 148 10.16 -17.33 13.47
CA SER A 148 9.50 -16.72 14.61
C SER A 148 8.15 -16.14 14.22
N ILE A 149 7.22 -16.11 15.18
CA ILE A 149 5.87 -15.59 14.99
C ILE A 149 5.58 -14.54 16.07
N ASN A 150 4.87 -13.48 15.71
CA ASN A 150 4.33 -12.50 16.66
C ASN A 150 2.83 -12.24 16.41
N GLN A 151 2.21 -11.42 17.25
CA GLN A 151 0.78 -11.11 17.19
C GLN A 151 0.42 -10.38 15.88
N HIS A 152 1.22 -9.39 15.47
CA HIS A 152 1.04 -8.73 14.17
C HIS A 152 1.12 -9.74 13.02
N GLY A 153 1.97 -10.76 13.14
CA GLY A 153 2.07 -11.85 12.19
C GLY A 153 0.78 -12.67 12.06
N HIS A 154 0.08 -12.95 13.16
CA HIS A 154 -1.22 -13.61 13.11
C HIS A 154 -2.25 -12.75 12.37
N GLU A 155 -2.31 -11.46 12.69
CA GLU A 155 -3.28 -10.54 12.07
C GLU A 155 -2.98 -10.29 10.58
N LEU A 156 -1.69 -10.24 10.20
CA LEU A 156 -1.28 -10.19 8.80
C LEU A 156 -1.77 -11.42 8.04
N LEU A 157 -1.64 -12.63 8.60
CA LEU A 157 -2.09 -13.86 7.95
C LEU A 157 -3.60 -13.90 7.77
N ASP A 158 -4.36 -13.49 8.78
CA ASP A 158 -5.82 -13.40 8.70
C ASP A 158 -6.24 -12.43 7.59
N PHE A 159 -5.62 -11.25 7.54
CA PHE A 159 -5.81 -10.27 6.48
C PHE A 159 -5.48 -10.82 5.09
N LEU A 160 -4.32 -11.47 4.90
CA LEU A 160 -3.90 -12.01 3.60
C LEU A 160 -4.86 -13.12 3.12
N ASN A 161 -5.26 -14.02 4.02
CA ASN A 161 -6.24 -15.07 3.73
C ASN A 161 -7.59 -14.49 3.30
N GLU A 162 -8.02 -13.42 3.97
CA GLU A 162 -9.29 -12.75 3.72
C GLU A 162 -9.29 -11.94 2.41
N ALA A 163 -8.20 -11.22 2.15
CA ALA A 163 -8.03 -10.41 0.94
C ALA A 163 -7.68 -11.24 -0.31
N LYS A 164 -7.36 -12.53 -0.16
CA LYS A 164 -6.78 -13.39 -1.22
C LYS A 164 -5.46 -12.81 -1.75
N PHE A 165 -4.58 -12.47 -0.82
CA PHE A 165 -3.20 -12.05 -1.08
C PHE A 165 -2.21 -13.13 -0.64
N CYS A 166 -0.98 -13.04 -1.12
CA CYS A 166 0.15 -13.82 -0.64
C CYS A 166 1.39 -12.94 -0.48
N VAL A 167 2.33 -13.35 0.39
CA VAL A 167 3.64 -12.70 0.47
C VAL A 167 4.61 -13.33 -0.53
N LEU A 168 5.51 -12.52 -1.08
CA LEU A 168 6.56 -13.01 -2.00
C LEU A 168 7.76 -13.60 -1.26
N ASN A 169 8.07 -13.08 -0.07
CA ASN A 169 9.18 -13.55 0.77
C ASN A 169 9.06 -15.06 1.02
N GLY A 170 10.16 -15.79 0.84
CA GLY A 170 10.22 -17.25 0.98
C GLY A 170 9.64 -18.04 -0.20
N ARG A 171 9.09 -17.42 -1.25
CA ARG A 171 8.60 -18.15 -2.45
C ARG A 171 9.58 -18.12 -3.62
N PHE A 172 10.64 -17.32 -3.51
CA PHE A 172 11.69 -17.16 -4.51
C PHE A 172 13.05 -17.56 -3.93
N PRO A 173 14.01 -18.00 -4.78
CA PRO A 173 15.30 -18.52 -4.31
C PRO A 173 16.20 -17.44 -3.68
N ASN A 174 16.05 -16.17 -4.07
CA ASN A 174 16.92 -15.07 -3.62
C ASN A 174 16.35 -14.32 -2.40
N ASP A 175 15.90 -15.07 -1.40
CA ASP A 175 15.33 -14.52 -0.15
C ASP A 175 16.41 -14.23 0.91
N ASN A 176 16.13 -13.30 1.83
CA ASN A 176 17.01 -12.96 2.94
C ASN A 176 16.26 -12.23 4.07
N PHE A 177 16.91 -12.06 5.23
CA PHE A 177 16.34 -11.29 6.32
C PHE A 177 16.16 -9.84 5.89
N THR A 178 14.97 -9.31 6.12
CA THR A 178 14.63 -7.95 5.71
C THR A 178 15.00 -6.92 6.76
N SER A 179 15.15 -7.33 8.02
CA SER A 179 15.70 -6.51 9.10
C SER A 179 16.89 -7.24 9.77
N ILE A 180 18.03 -6.57 9.89
CA ILE A 180 19.28 -7.04 10.46
C ILE A 180 19.85 -5.96 11.37
N SER A 181 19.70 -6.14 12.67
CA SER A 181 20.21 -5.21 13.69
C SER A 181 21.14 -5.92 14.67
N LYS A 182 21.70 -5.15 15.61
CA LYS A 182 22.47 -5.72 16.73
C LYS A 182 21.63 -6.62 17.65
N LYS A 183 20.30 -6.48 17.61
CA LYS A 183 19.37 -7.27 18.44
C LYS A 183 18.97 -8.59 17.80
N GLY A 184 19.30 -8.81 16.53
CA GLY A 184 18.93 -10.01 15.80
C GLY A 184 18.50 -9.71 14.37
N LYS A 185 17.91 -10.72 13.73
CA LYS A 185 17.42 -10.66 12.35
C LYS A 185 15.96 -11.07 12.31
N ALA A 186 15.20 -10.45 11.41
CA ALA A 186 13.79 -10.76 11.22
C ALA A 186 13.39 -10.58 9.75
N VAL A 187 12.31 -11.24 9.36
CA VAL A 187 11.55 -10.92 8.15
C VAL A 187 10.30 -10.19 8.59
N VAL A 188 10.24 -8.89 8.29
CA VAL A 188 9.15 -7.98 8.68
C VAL A 188 8.71 -7.05 7.55
N ASP A 189 9.54 -6.95 6.50
CA ASP A 189 9.24 -6.19 5.30
C ASP A 189 8.73 -7.15 4.22
N TYR A 190 7.55 -6.86 3.67
CA TYR A 190 6.90 -7.74 2.71
C TYR A 190 6.50 -6.99 1.45
N ILE A 191 6.52 -7.74 0.34
CA ILE A 191 5.71 -7.44 -0.83
C ILE A 191 4.55 -8.43 -0.81
N CYS A 192 3.34 -7.92 -0.69
CA CYS A 192 2.11 -8.69 -0.74
C CYS A 192 1.38 -8.38 -2.05
N VAL A 193 0.91 -9.43 -2.71
CA VAL A 193 0.21 -9.35 -4.00
C VAL A 193 -1.05 -10.20 -3.97
N PRO A 194 -2.08 -9.85 -4.77
CA PRO A 194 -3.18 -10.75 -5.07
C PRO A 194 -2.66 -12.10 -5.58
N GLN A 195 -3.29 -13.19 -5.13
CA GLN A 195 -2.83 -14.53 -5.50
C GLN A 195 -2.92 -14.80 -7.02
N ASP A 196 -3.90 -14.18 -7.69
CA ASP A 196 -4.13 -14.31 -9.14
C ASP A 196 -3.08 -13.59 -9.99
N ILE A 197 -2.30 -12.66 -9.42
CA ILE A 197 -1.23 -11.97 -10.15
C ILE A 197 0.15 -12.59 -9.93
N TYR A 198 0.25 -13.62 -9.08
CA TYR A 198 1.52 -14.23 -8.73
C TYR A 198 2.26 -14.78 -9.97
N GLU A 199 1.54 -15.37 -10.92
CA GLU A 199 2.12 -15.95 -12.14
C GLU A 199 2.78 -14.91 -13.07
N TYR A 200 2.48 -13.63 -12.89
CA TYR A 200 3.09 -12.54 -13.67
C TYR A 200 4.38 -12.00 -13.04
N LEU A 201 4.81 -12.55 -11.90
CA LEU A 201 6.05 -12.18 -11.24
C LEU A 201 7.22 -12.93 -11.83
N ASN A 202 8.18 -12.19 -12.37
CA ASN A 202 9.38 -12.76 -12.98
C ASN A 202 10.54 -12.84 -12.00
N TYR A 203 10.52 -11.96 -10.99
CA TYR A 203 11.69 -11.73 -10.15
C TYR A 203 11.30 -11.24 -8.76
N PHE A 204 12.00 -11.75 -7.74
CA PHE A 204 12.01 -11.23 -6.39
C PHE A 204 13.40 -11.42 -5.78
N LYS A 205 13.87 -10.42 -5.02
CA LYS A 205 15.13 -10.49 -4.28
C LYS A 205 15.12 -9.60 -3.05
N VAL A 206 15.77 -10.07 -2.00
CA VAL A 206 16.14 -9.26 -0.83
C VAL A 206 17.63 -8.87 -0.93
N LEU A 207 17.90 -7.57 -0.99
CA LEU A 207 19.23 -6.97 -1.04
C LEU A 207 19.60 -6.44 0.34
N THR A 208 20.44 -7.16 1.07
CA THR A 208 20.94 -6.67 2.35
C THR A 208 21.81 -5.44 2.16
N ILE A 209 21.77 -4.52 3.12
CA ILE A 209 22.58 -3.29 3.06
C ILE A 209 24.07 -3.62 2.92
N GLN A 210 24.54 -4.68 3.60
CA GLN A 210 25.91 -5.15 3.45
C GLN A 210 26.24 -5.62 2.03
N SER A 211 25.34 -6.34 1.36
CA SER A 211 25.51 -6.73 -0.05
C SER A 211 25.62 -5.49 -0.92
N ILE A 212 24.71 -4.54 -0.76
CA ILE A 212 24.70 -3.30 -1.54
C ILE A 212 26.04 -2.58 -1.40
N ILE A 213 26.53 -2.38 -0.17
CA ILE A 213 27.80 -1.68 0.09
C ILE A 213 28.99 -2.39 -0.55
N ASN A 214 29.06 -3.71 -0.39
CA ASN A 214 30.16 -4.51 -0.94
C ASN A 214 30.16 -4.44 -2.48
N ASP A 215 28.98 -4.56 -3.09
CA ASP A 215 28.81 -4.58 -4.54
C ASP A 215 29.01 -3.20 -5.18
N SER A 216 28.76 -2.12 -4.44
CA SER A 216 28.86 -0.73 -4.92
C SER A 216 30.10 0.03 -4.43
N MET A 217 31.00 -0.65 -3.71
CA MET A 217 32.23 -0.06 -3.14
C MET A 217 31.96 1.18 -2.27
N LEU A 218 30.83 1.22 -1.56
CA LEU A 218 30.42 2.37 -0.73
C LEU A 218 30.96 2.32 0.71
N LEU A 219 32.03 1.56 0.96
CA LEU A 219 32.61 1.39 2.30
C LEU A 219 33.06 2.73 2.90
N ASP A 220 33.53 3.65 2.07
CA ASP A 220 34.01 4.97 2.48
C ASP A 220 32.89 5.90 3.00
N LEU A 221 31.62 5.57 2.75
CA LEU A 221 30.47 6.33 3.25
C LEU A 221 30.07 5.92 4.69
N ILE A 222 30.69 4.87 5.22
CA ILE A 222 30.48 4.41 6.59
C ILE A 222 31.46 5.14 7.49
N GLY A 223 30.95 5.88 8.46
CA GLY A 223 31.76 6.58 9.45
C GLY A 223 31.04 6.70 10.77
N ASP A 224 31.70 7.27 11.78
CA ASP A 224 31.18 7.35 13.16
C ASP A 224 29.81 8.03 13.27
N LYS A 225 29.46 8.88 12.30
CA LYS A 225 28.18 9.62 12.23
C LYS A 225 27.16 9.01 11.27
N SER A 226 27.53 8.00 10.49
CA SER A 226 26.70 7.38 9.45
C SER A 226 26.59 5.89 9.72
N LYS A 227 25.46 5.48 10.33
CA LYS A 227 25.16 4.07 10.57
C LYS A 227 24.42 3.50 9.38
N LEU A 228 24.70 2.25 9.09
CA LEU A 228 23.94 1.50 8.10
C LEU A 228 22.49 1.36 8.55
N PRO A 229 21.52 1.52 7.63
CA PRO A 229 20.16 1.08 7.87
C PRO A 229 20.15 -0.39 8.29
N ASP A 230 19.28 -0.72 9.23
CA ASP A 230 19.04 -2.09 9.67
C ASP A 230 18.05 -2.82 8.77
N HIS A 231 17.31 -2.14 7.90
CA HIS A 231 16.42 -2.75 6.93
C HIS A 231 17.08 -2.93 5.56
N SER A 232 16.82 -4.07 4.93
CA SER A 232 17.25 -4.45 3.59
C SER A 232 16.31 -3.88 2.53
N VAL A 233 16.75 -3.84 1.28
CA VAL A 233 15.91 -3.45 0.14
C VAL A 233 15.26 -4.69 -0.46
N ILE A 234 13.93 -4.73 -0.49
CA ILE A 234 13.16 -5.77 -1.19
C ILE A 234 12.79 -5.29 -2.60
N MET A 235 12.99 -6.15 -3.59
CA MET A 235 12.77 -5.83 -5.01
C MET A 235 11.94 -6.93 -5.67
N CYS A 236 10.98 -6.53 -6.50
CA CYS A 236 10.23 -7.42 -7.37
C CYS A 236 10.08 -6.84 -8.77
N GLU A 237 9.92 -7.70 -9.76
CA GLU A 237 9.55 -7.33 -11.13
C GLU A 237 8.33 -8.12 -11.57
N PHE A 238 7.36 -7.42 -12.15
CA PHE A 238 6.13 -8.00 -12.68
C PHE A 238 5.97 -7.66 -14.16
N ASN A 239 5.38 -8.57 -14.92
CA ASN A 239 5.14 -8.39 -16.34
C ASN A 239 3.79 -7.73 -16.60
N VAL A 240 3.81 -6.46 -17.04
CA VAL A 240 2.60 -5.69 -17.34
C VAL A 240 1.93 -6.14 -18.64
N THR A 241 2.67 -6.73 -19.59
CA THR A 241 2.11 -7.13 -20.89
C THR A 241 1.10 -8.28 -20.78
N HIS A 242 1.25 -9.13 -19.75
CA HIS A 242 0.37 -10.27 -19.51
C HIS A 242 -0.85 -9.90 -18.68
N HIS A 243 -0.85 -8.72 -18.07
CA HIS A 243 -1.90 -8.21 -17.19
C HIS A 243 -3.14 -7.64 -17.94
N GLY A 244 -3.33 -7.99 -19.21
CA GLY A 244 -4.51 -7.62 -19.98
C GLY A 244 -4.37 -6.41 -20.90
N LEU A 245 -3.16 -5.85 -21.12
CA LEU A 245 -2.94 -4.80 -22.11
C LEU A 245 -3.33 -5.19 -23.55
N SER A 246 -3.49 -6.50 -23.83
CA SER A 246 -3.83 -6.99 -25.17
C SER A 246 -5.33 -7.00 -25.51
N TYR A 247 -6.29 -6.94 -24.59
CA TYR A 247 -7.71 -7.22 -24.94
C TYR A 247 -8.78 -6.55 -24.04
N ARG A 248 -8.64 -5.27 -23.69
CA ARG A 248 -9.84 -4.43 -23.43
C ARG A 248 -10.20 -3.60 -24.66
N ILE A 249 -10.30 -4.26 -25.82
CA ILE A 249 -11.11 -3.73 -26.92
C ILE A 249 -12.56 -4.03 -26.52
N LYS A 250 -13.38 -2.98 -26.41
CA LYS A 250 -14.79 -2.93 -26.04
C LYS A 250 -15.67 -4.11 -26.53
N ASP A 251 -15.55 -5.29 -25.93
CA ASP A 251 -16.63 -6.28 -25.90
C ASP A 251 -17.21 -6.26 -24.48
N GLN A 252 -18.32 -5.54 -24.34
CA GLN A 252 -19.06 -5.33 -23.10
C GLN A 252 -19.80 -6.57 -22.58
N THR A 253 -19.34 -7.78 -22.86
CA THR A 253 -20.04 -8.99 -22.41
C THR A 253 -19.07 -10.00 -21.82
N ASN A 254 -19.14 -10.17 -20.49
CA ASN A 254 -18.46 -11.17 -19.65
C ASN A 254 -17.12 -10.82 -19.01
N CYS A 255 -16.97 -9.61 -18.44
CA CYS A 255 -16.13 -9.50 -17.26
C CYS A 255 -16.85 -10.15 -16.08
N GLN A 256 -16.55 -11.42 -15.78
CA GLN A 256 -16.94 -12.02 -14.51
C GLN A 256 -16.30 -11.18 -13.39
N PRO A 257 -17.07 -10.72 -12.39
CA PRO A 257 -16.48 -9.99 -11.27
C PRO A 257 -15.42 -10.87 -10.59
N ARG A 258 -14.22 -10.30 -10.36
CA ARG A 258 -13.10 -10.98 -9.68
C ARG A 258 -13.51 -11.58 -8.33
N PHE A 259 -14.53 -10.99 -7.70
CA PHE A 259 -15.23 -11.57 -6.55
C PHE A 259 -16.64 -11.95 -6.96
N LYS A 260 -16.96 -13.26 -6.95
CA LYS A 260 -18.34 -13.74 -7.08
C LYS A 260 -19.12 -13.39 -5.81
N LEU A 261 -19.67 -12.18 -5.75
CA LEU A 261 -20.53 -11.72 -4.65
C LEU A 261 -21.79 -12.60 -4.50
N ASP A 262 -22.13 -13.39 -5.51
CA ASP A 262 -23.23 -14.36 -5.48
C ASP A 262 -22.99 -15.50 -4.47
N ARG A 263 -21.77 -15.61 -3.93
CA ARG A 263 -21.39 -16.57 -2.88
C ARG A 263 -20.72 -15.86 -1.71
N ILE A 264 -21.43 -14.91 -1.09
CA ILE A 264 -21.05 -14.44 0.24
C ILE A 264 -21.04 -15.67 1.16
N PRO A 265 -19.89 -16.03 1.78
CA PRO A 265 -19.84 -17.12 2.74
C PRO A 265 -20.85 -16.89 3.87
N LEU A 266 -21.49 -17.96 4.38
CA LEU A 266 -22.47 -17.83 5.48
C LEU A 266 -21.86 -17.21 6.75
N ASP A 267 -20.54 -17.33 6.90
CA ASP A 267 -19.72 -16.77 7.97
C ASP A 267 -19.07 -15.43 7.58
N PHE A 268 -19.48 -14.78 6.49
CA PHE A 268 -18.91 -13.51 6.06
C PHE A 268 -18.95 -12.44 7.16
N MET A 269 -20.03 -12.38 7.93
CA MET A 269 -20.15 -11.42 9.04
C MET A 269 -19.54 -11.92 10.36
N ALA A 270 -18.97 -13.13 10.41
CA ALA A 270 -18.39 -13.69 11.63
C ALA A 270 -17.00 -13.10 11.92
N SER A 271 -16.20 -12.82 10.88
CA SER A 271 -14.88 -12.19 11.02
C SER A 271 -15.01 -10.77 11.57
N ASP A 272 -14.31 -10.48 12.67
CA ASP A 272 -14.20 -9.12 13.21
C ASP A 272 -13.54 -8.17 12.21
N ILE A 273 -12.55 -8.65 11.44
CA ILE A 273 -11.87 -7.86 10.41
C ILE A 273 -12.84 -7.45 9.30
N ARG A 274 -13.67 -8.38 8.80
CA ARG A 274 -14.72 -8.07 7.79
C ARG A 274 -15.70 -7.05 8.30
N ARG A 275 -16.17 -7.22 9.55
CA ARG A 275 -17.11 -6.28 10.17
C ARG A 275 -16.49 -4.89 10.25
N SER A 276 -15.26 -4.77 10.76
CA SER A 276 -14.55 -3.50 10.83
C SER A 276 -14.34 -2.86 9.46
N ALA A 277 -13.85 -3.62 8.48
CA ALA A 277 -13.67 -3.12 7.11
C ALA A 277 -15.00 -2.67 6.47
N LEU A 278 -16.09 -3.41 6.70
CA LEU A 278 -17.42 -3.02 6.23
C LEU A 278 -17.89 -1.73 6.90
N PHE A 279 -17.68 -1.58 8.22
CA PHE A 279 -18.00 -0.35 8.93
C PHE A 279 -17.21 0.84 8.36
N GLU A 280 -15.91 0.69 8.09
CA GLU A 280 -15.11 1.75 7.49
C GLU A 280 -15.57 2.11 6.06
N VAL A 281 -15.98 1.12 5.26
CA VAL A 281 -16.57 1.36 3.95
C VAL A 281 -17.88 2.14 4.09
N ILE A 282 -18.75 1.75 5.02
CA ILE A 282 -20.01 2.46 5.31
C ILE A 282 -19.73 3.91 5.75
N GLU A 283 -18.86 4.12 6.73
CA GLU A 283 -18.47 5.46 7.21
C GLU A 283 -17.89 6.31 6.08
N THR A 284 -17.07 5.71 5.22
CA THR A 284 -16.51 6.40 4.05
C THR A 284 -17.60 6.81 3.07
N ILE A 285 -18.56 5.91 2.77
CA ILE A 285 -19.71 6.22 1.91
C ILE A 285 -20.56 7.34 2.51
N GLU A 286 -20.85 7.28 3.82
CA GLU A 286 -21.63 8.31 4.53
C GLU A 286 -20.95 9.67 4.47
N ARG A 287 -19.63 9.72 4.73
CA ARG A 287 -18.82 10.93 4.60
C ARG A 287 -18.86 11.49 3.18
N LEU A 288 -18.77 10.64 2.16
CA LEU A 288 -18.87 11.05 0.75
C LEU A 288 -20.26 11.59 0.41
N LYS A 289 -21.35 10.98 0.92
CA LYS A 289 -22.72 11.49 0.76
C LYS A 289 -22.90 12.87 1.38
N SER A 290 -22.43 13.07 2.60
CA SER A 290 -22.48 14.36 3.30
C SER A 290 -21.71 15.45 2.53
N LYS A 291 -20.52 15.13 2.02
CA LYS A 291 -19.73 16.04 1.19
C LYS A 291 -20.46 16.41 -0.11
N ARG A 292 -21.12 15.44 -0.76
CA ARG A 292 -21.93 15.70 -1.96
C ARG A 292 -23.13 16.60 -1.67
N GLN A 293 -23.82 16.41 -0.54
CA GLN A 293 -24.94 17.26 -0.14
C GLN A 293 -24.49 18.71 0.11
N LEU A 294 -23.35 18.91 0.77
CA LEU A 294 -22.75 20.24 0.95
C LEU A 294 -22.45 20.93 -0.39
N LEU A 295 -21.83 20.20 -1.33
CA LEU A 295 -21.53 20.74 -2.66
C LEU A 295 -22.79 21.13 -3.44
N ILE A 296 -23.86 20.32 -3.34
CA ILE A 296 -25.16 20.64 -3.95
C ILE A 296 -25.76 21.90 -3.32
N ALA A 297 -25.66 22.05 -2.00
CA ALA A 297 -26.15 23.24 -1.31
C ALA A 297 -25.38 24.50 -1.73
N GLU A 298 -24.04 24.45 -1.79
CA GLU A 298 -23.20 25.57 -2.26
C GLU A 298 -23.51 25.95 -3.71
N TYR A 299 -23.67 24.96 -4.60
CA TYR A 299 -24.05 25.22 -5.99
C TYR A 299 -25.46 25.84 -6.10
N SER A 300 -26.40 25.40 -5.27
CA SER A 300 -27.75 25.97 -5.22
C SER A 300 -27.73 27.43 -4.76
N THR A 301 -26.95 27.74 -3.73
CA THR A 301 -26.72 29.12 -3.25
C THR A 301 -26.08 29.99 -4.34
N PHE A 302 -25.09 29.46 -5.06
CA PHE A 302 -24.45 30.14 -6.18
C PHE A 302 -25.43 30.43 -7.33
N LEU A 303 -26.29 29.47 -7.69
CA LEU A 303 -27.33 29.68 -8.69
C LEU A 303 -28.38 30.70 -8.25
N GLN A 304 -28.74 30.72 -6.96
CA GLN A 304 -29.66 31.72 -6.41
C GLN A 304 -29.05 33.13 -6.52
N PHE A 305 -27.77 33.28 -6.17
CA PHE A 305 -27.02 34.53 -6.33
C PHE A 305 -26.99 35.03 -7.79
N LEU A 306 -26.81 34.14 -8.77
CA LEU A 306 -26.84 34.51 -10.19
C LEU A 306 -28.24 34.91 -10.69
N ASN A 307 -29.29 34.44 -10.02
CA ASN A 307 -30.67 34.72 -10.39
C ASN A 307 -31.26 35.95 -9.70
N ASP A 308 -30.67 36.41 -8.58
CA ASP A 308 -31.06 37.66 -7.94
C ASP A 308 -30.85 38.85 -8.90
N GLU A 309 -31.86 39.73 -8.96
CA GLU A 309 -31.99 40.75 -9.99
C GLU A 309 -30.84 41.77 -10.04
N ASP A 310 -30.08 41.92 -8.96
CA ASP A 310 -28.92 42.81 -8.90
C ASP A 310 -27.80 42.41 -9.87
N PHE A 311 -27.67 41.14 -10.24
CA PHE A 311 -26.69 40.70 -11.24
C PHE A 311 -27.15 40.93 -12.69
N ARG A 312 -28.47 41.06 -12.92
CA ARG A 312 -29.01 41.33 -14.26
C ARG A 312 -28.78 42.78 -14.68
N ASN A 313 -28.77 43.71 -13.72
CA ASN A 313 -28.46 45.14 -13.96
C ASN A 313 -26.99 45.40 -14.33
N TYR A 314 -26.08 44.46 -14.08
CA TYR A 314 -24.67 44.55 -14.48
C TYR A 314 -24.39 44.09 -15.92
N ARG A 315 -25.36 43.48 -16.62
CA ARG A 315 -25.21 43.06 -18.03
C ARG A 315 -25.64 44.10 -19.06
N SER A 316 -26.13 45.27 -18.62
CA SER A 316 -26.56 46.37 -19.49
C SER A 316 -25.49 47.46 -19.72
N PHE A 317 -24.22 47.18 -19.40
CA PHE A 317 -23.05 48.01 -19.75
C PHE A 317 -22.10 47.24 -20.67
#